data_AF-A0A2E5FMN6-F1
#
_entry.id   AF-A0A2E5FMN6-F1
#
_cell.length_a   1.000
_cell.length_b   1.000
_cell.length_c   1.000
_cell.angle_alpha   90.00
_cell.angle_beta   90.00
_cell.angle_gamma   90.00
#
_symmetry.space_group_name_H-M   'P 1'
#
loop_
_entity.id
_entity.type
_entity.pdbx_description
1 polymer ?
#
loop_
_entity_poly.entity_id
_entity_poly.type
_entity_poly.pdbx_seq_one_letter_code
_entity_poly.pdbx_strand_id
1 'polypeptide(L)'
;MESIRNSVRLMRGTLPLIDRFSNVQIRDTVLNAINGKHYTLAVVEHFWCAPYLQILREHADHVILDLHNIESVLHERSSKVEPWLLSIAHNRFARLARKMERQWIPQFDLTLTCSETDRQSLMSRVSGVPVVVYPNSIPLTKQPLVEEENVITFSGNWEYRPNINAVRFFHSKVWPLVQQAHPQLRWRLIGKKPQELQHLVSGDANIELTGAIDDPVKELAKARLAVVPLLTGSGTRIKILEAWAAGRAVVSTTIGAEGLPTTPGGNICLADGHLSFAEAILELLDNKSKREHLGREGRRTYEQQGNWFAAWQSTEKWLGEFAPDAKLGAKSSSQPSEASNQILFLSPESPYPLTGGGPMRSSSLLQLLTRNSDLHLVTFREPGTPHPQTFVPDGLVNLLTVIDLP
;
A
#
# COMPACT_ATOMS: atom_id res chain seq x y z
N MET A 1 13.64 0.67 22.09
CA MET A 1 13.91 -0.73 21.68
C MET A 1 14.20 -0.87 20.18
N GLU A 2 13.44 -0.23 19.28
CA GLU A 2 13.71 -0.28 17.82
C GLU A 2 15.06 0.32 17.40
N SER A 3 15.50 1.43 18.01
CA SER A 3 16.81 2.03 17.73
C SER A 3 17.99 1.08 18.03
N ILE A 4 17.89 0.28 19.11
CA ILE A 4 18.89 -0.74 19.47
C ILE A 4 18.83 -1.92 18.49
N ARG A 5 17.62 -2.40 18.14
CA ARG A 5 17.43 -3.47 17.14
C ARG A 5 17.97 -3.06 15.76
N ASN A 6 17.71 -1.83 15.32
CA ASN A 6 18.21 -1.31 14.05
C ASN A 6 19.73 -1.10 14.07
N SER A 7 20.30 -0.74 15.22
CA SER A 7 21.76 -0.66 15.39
C SER A 7 22.44 -2.03 15.32
N VAL A 8 21.84 -3.07 15.94
CA VAL A 8 22.32 -4.46 15.85
C VAL A 8 22.20 -5.00 14.41
N ARG A 9 21.10 -4.70 13.71
CA ARG A 9 20.91 -5.05 12.29
C ARG A 9 21.94 -4.38 11.38
N LEU A 10 22.24 -3.11 11.63
CA LEU A 10 23.26 -2.35 10.91
C LEU A 10 24.66 -2.94 11.12
N MET A 11 24.96 -3.45 12.32
CA MET A 11 26.21 -4.17 12.62
C MET A 11 26.27 -5.54 11.95
N ARG A 12 25.15 -6.26 11.88
CA ARG A 12 25.06 -7.61 11.26
C ARG A 12 24.90 -7.59 9.74
N GLY A 13 24.68 -6.42 9.14
CA GLY A 13 24.44 -6.31 7.69
C GLY A 13 23.13 -6.94 7.22
N THR A 14 22.16 -7.11 8.12
CA THR A 14 20.83 -7.62 7.79
C THR A 14 19.87 -6.48 7.52
N LEU A 15 19.06 -6.61 6.47
CA LEU A 15 17.97 -5.66 6.24
C LEU A 15 16.95 -5.75 7.38
N PRO A 16 16.31 -4.64 7.75
CA PRO A 16 15.15 -4.67 8.62
C PRO A 16 14.10 -5.65 8.08
N LEU A 17 13.42 -6.36 8.99
CA LEU A 17 12.29 -7.28 8.73
C LEU A 17 12.67 -8.62 8.09
N ILE A 18 13.76 -8.75 7.33
CA ILE A 18 14.18 -10.07 6.84
C ILE A 18 14.51 -11.00 8.01
N ASP A 19 15.23 -10.49 9.01
CA ASP A 19 15.56 -11.22 10.23
C ASP A 19 14.32 -11.72 10.99
N ARG A 20 13.21 -11.00 10.85
CA ARG A 20 11.95 -11.30 11.52
C ARG A 20 11.24 -12.50 10.91
N PHE A 21 11.26 -12.60 9.58
CA PHE A 21 10.56 -13.67 8.84
C PHE A 21 11.49 -14.80 8.43
N SER A 22 12.81 -14.70 8.66
CA SER A 22 13.79 -15.70 8.24
C SER A 22 14.39 -16.53 9.38
N ASN A 23 13.85 -16.47 10.60
CA ASN A 23 14.30 -17.34 11.69
C ASN A 23 14.01 -18.80 11.32
N VAL A 24 14.95 -19.71 11.63
CA VAL A 24 14.86 -21.16 11.38
C VAL A 24 13.53 -21.72 11.87
N GLN A 25 13.10 -21.39 13.09
CA GLN A 25 11.82 -21.87 13.65
C GLN A 25 10.61 -21.46 12.81
N ILE A 26 10.59 -20.22 12.33
CA ILE A 26 9.52 -19.69 11.49
C ILE A 26 9.56 -20.39 10.12
N ARG A 27 10.76 -20.54 9.54
CA ARG A 27 10.96 -21.26 8.27
C ARG A 27 10.46 -22.70 8.36
N ASP A 28 10.80 -23.41 9.42
CA ASP A 28 10.38 -24.80 9.65
C ASP A 28 8.86 -24.87 9.83
N THR A 29 8.24 -23.86 10.45
CA THR A 29 6.79 -23.78 10.60
C THR A 29 6.09 -23.57 9.25
N VAL A 30 6.64 -22.71 8.38
CA VAL A 30 6.16 -22.54 7.00
C VAL A 30 6.32 -23.85 6.22
N LEU A 31 7.50 -24.50 6.31
CA LEU A 31 7.75 -25.78 5.64
C LEU A 31 6.76 -26.85 6.09
N ASN A 32 6.51 -26.99 7.39
CA ASN A 32 5.54 -27.93 7.94
C ASN A 32 4.11 -27.63 7.45
N ALA A 33 3.75 -26.36 7.29
CA ALA A 33 2.44 -25.96 6.80
C ALA A 33 2.21 -26.33 5.32
N ILE A 34 3.26 -26.35 4.51
CA ILE A 34 3.19 -26.67 3.08
C ILE A 34 3.58 -28.12 2.76
N ASN A 35 4.17 -28.85 3.71
CA ASN A 35 4.65 -30.22 3.51
C ASN A 35 3.55 -31.17 3.03
N GLY A 36 3.87 -32.02 2.06
CA GLY A 36 2.94 -32.98 1.46
C GLY A 36 1.87 -32.34 0.56
N LYS A 37 1.98 -31.04 0.26
CA LYS A 37 1.11 -30.32 -0.69
C LYS A 37 1.92 -29.89 -1.89
N HIS A 38 1.23 -29.72 -3.01
CA HIS A 38 1.80 -29.20 -4.24
C HIS A 38 0.89 -28.10 -4.79
N TYR A 39 1.46 -26.99 -5.23
CA TYR A 39 0.74 -25.83 -5.73
C TYR A 39 1.07 -25.60 -7.19
N THR A 40 0.08 -25.19 -7.98
CA THR A 40 0.35 -24.73 -9.35
C THR A 40 1.02 -23.35 -9.36
N LEU A 41 0.70 -22.54 -8.36
CA LEU A 41 1.25 -21.21 -8.17
C LEU A 41 1.44 -20.90 -6.69
N ALA A 42 2.62 -20.38 -6.35
CA ALA A 42 2.88 -19.72 -5.08
C ALA A 42 3.11 -18.22 -5.29
N VAL A 43 2.33 -17.40 -4.59
CA VAL A 43 2.52 -15.94 -4.53
C VAL A 43 3.18 -15.59 -3.21
N VAL A 44 4.33 -14.92 -3.28
CA VAL A 44 5.08 -14.42 -2.13
C VAL A 44 4.93 -12.92 -2.08
N GLU A 45 4.32 -12.39 -1.03
CA GLU A 45 4.20 -10.95 -0.85
C GLU A 45 5.39 -10.36 -0.10
N HIS A 46 5.78 -9.17 -0.55
CA HIS A 46 6.89 -8.36 -0.07
C HIS A 46 8.29 -8.97 -0.21
N PHE A 47 9.28 -8.09 -0.39
CA PHE A 47 10.66 -8.51 -0.60
C PHE A 47 11.25 -9.30 0.55
N TRP A 48 10.83 -9.04 1.80
CA TRP A 48 11.42 -9.73 2.95
C TRP A 48 11.03 -11.20 3.08
N CYS A 49 9.97 -11.64 2.40
CA CYS A 49 9.63 -13.05 2.26
C CYS A 49 10.32 -13.72 1.06
N ALA A 50 11.09 -13.00 0.25
CA ALA A 50 11.78 -13.56 -0.91
C ALA A 50 12.64 -14.81 -0.61
N PRO A 51 13.31 -14.94 0.56
CA PRO A 51 14.07 -16.15 0.89
C PRO A 51 13.22 -17.44 0.95
N TYR A 52 11.90 -17.35 1.13
CA TYR A 52 11.01 -18.52 1.09
C TYR A 52 10.98 -19.20 -0.28
N LEU A 53 11.43 -18.53 -1.34
CA LEU A 53 11.60 -19.12 -2.67
C LEU A 53 12.33 -20.48 -2.61
N GLN A 54 13.33 -20.62 -1.73
CA GLN A 54 14.11 -21.85 -1.60
C GLN A 54 13.27 -23.07 -1.25
N ILE A 55 12.28 -22.92 -0.36
CA ILE A 55 11.41 -24.03 0.03
C ILE A 55 10.20 -24.16 -0.90
N LEU A 56 9.74 -23.05 -1.48
CA LEU A 56 8.55 -23.02 -2.33
C LEU A 56 8.78 -23.65 -3.69
N ARG A 57 10.00 -23.55 -4.26
CA ARG A 57 10.35 -24.19 -5.53
C ARG A 57 10.24 -25.72 -5.54
N GLU A 58 10.26 -26.35 -4.36
CA GLU A 58 10.07 -27.80 -4.23
C GLU A 58 8.59 -28.19 -4.12
N HIS A 59 7.70 -27.22 -3.91
CA HIS A 59 6.29 -27.43 -3.63
C HIS A 59 5.36 -26.70 -4.61
N ALA A 60 5.91 -25.94 -5.57
CA ALA A 60 5.11 -25.18 -6.52
C ALA A 60 5.72 -25.18 -7.93
N ASP A 61 4.87 -25.30 -8.95
CA ASP A 61 5.29 -25.22 -10.37
C ASP A 61 5.85 -23.82 -10.71
N HIS A 62 5.20 -22.78 -10.17
CA HIS A 62 5.57 -21.39 -10.37
C HIS A 62 5.59 -20.62 -9.05
N VAL A 63 6.57 -19.73 -8.89
CA VAL A 63 6.70 -18.84 -7.73
C VAL A 63 6.82 -17.38 -8.19
N ILE A 64 5.85 -16.56 -7.79
CA ILE A 64 5.75 -15.14 -8.15
C ILE A 64 6.03 -14.28 -6.92
N LEU A 65 6.76 -13.19 -7.10
CA LEU A 65 7.03 -12.19 -6.06
C LEU A 65 6.17 -10.94 -6.26
N ASP A 66 5.35 -10.58 -5.29
CA ASP A 66 4.60 -9.32 -5.29
C ASP A 66 5.31 -8.25 -4.42
N LEU A 67 5.87 -7.24 -5.08
CA LEU A 67 6.57 -6.15 -4.40
C LEU A 67 5.62 -4.99 -4.10
N HIS A 68 5.37 -4.75 -2.82
CA HIS A 68 4.65 -3.56 -2.36
C HIS A 68 5.50 -2.29 -2.41
N ASN A 69 6.83 -2.45 -2.30
CA ASN A 69 7.84 -1.41 -2.44
C ASN A 69 9.14 -1.99 -3.01
N ILE A 70 9.99 -1.12 -3.56
CA ILE A 70 11.39 -1.44 -3.84
C ILE A 70 12.23 -0.92 -2.67
N GLU A 71 12.74 -1.83 -1.85
CA GLU A 71 13.38 -1.51 -0.57
C GLU A 71 14.64 -0.65 -0.75
N SER A 72 15.42 -0.92 -1.81
CA SER A 72 16.60 -0.10 -2.13
C SER A 72 16.23 1.35 -2.44
N VAL A 73 15.16 1.57 -3.20
CA VAL A 73 14.65 2.89 -3.58
C VAL A 73 14.08 3.61 -2.37
N LEU A 74 13.30 2.92 -1.53
CA LEU A 74 12.74 3.47 -0.30
C LEU A 74 13.87 4.01 0.60
N HIS A 75 14.90 3.21 0.84
CA HIS A 75 16.04 3.63 1.67
C HIS A 75 16.89 4.74 1.02
N GLU A 76 17.12 4.72 -0.30
CA GLU A 76 17.79 5.80 -1.03
C GLU A 76 17.07 7.14 -0.91
N ARG A 77 15.73 7.13 -0.93
CA ARG A 77 14.93 8.34 -0.78
C ARG A 77 14.93 8.82 0.66
N SER A 78 14.75 7.93 1.62
CA SER A 78 14.80 8.26 3.05
C SER A 78 16.16 8.85 3.46
N SER A 79 17.27 8.40 2.86
CA SER A 79 18.60 8.94 3.19
C SER A 79 18.78 10.41 2.81
N LYS A 80 18.00 10.94 1.86
CA LYS A 80 18.10 12.35 1.41
C LYS A 80 17.39 13.35 2.32
N VAL A 81 16.53 12.86 3.20
CA VAL A 81 15.60 13.68 4.00
C VAL A 81 15.76 13.49 5.50
N GLU A 82 16.31 12.35 5.92
CA GLU A 82 16.54 12.06 7.33
C GLU A 82 17.81 12.78 7.84
N PRO A 83 17.90 13.07 9.16
CA PRO A 83 19.09 13.62 9.79
C PRO A 83 20.35 12.80 9.51
N TRP A 84 21.53 13.43 9.56
CA TRP A 84 22.78 12.87 9.08
C TRP A 84 23.11 11.44 9.57
N LEU A 85 22.88 11.13 10.85
CA LEU A 85 23.09 9.77 11.39
C LEU A 85 22.17 8.73 10.75
N LEU A 86 20.88 9.06 10.63
CA LEU A 86 19.87 8.18 10.03
C LEU A 86 20.07 8.09 8.51
N SER A 87 20.54 9.16 7.88
CA SER A 87 20.94 9.17 6.47
C SER A 87 22.05 8.16 6.18
N ILE A 88 23.10 8.10 7.03
CA ILE A 88 24.17 7.09 6.90
C ILE A 88 23.59 5.68 7.01
N ALA A 89 22.70 5.44 7.97
CA ALA A 89 22.06 4.14 8.15
C ALA A 89 21.23 3.73 6.92
N HIS A 90 20.38 4.63 6.42
CA HIS A 90 19.58 4.41 5.21
C HIS A 90 20.44 4.16 3.98
N ASN A 91 21.55 4.87 3.80
CA ASN A 91 22.48 4.61 2.69
C ASN A 91 23.11 3.21 2.78
N ARG A 92 23.39 2.70 3.98
CA ARG A 92 23.86 1.32 4.15
C ARG A 92 22.75 0.32 3.83
N PHE A 93 21.54 0.53 4.36
CA PHE A 93 20.40 -0.35 4.07
C PHE A 93 20.05 -0.37 2.58
N ALA A 94 20.10 0.76 1.88
CA ALA A 94 19.90 0.82 0.43
C ALA A 94 20.88 -0.10 -0.33
N ARG A 95 22.17 -0.10 0.04
CA ARG A 95 23.18 -0.97 -0.60
C ARG A 95 22.92 -2.44 -0.30
N LEU A 96 22.51 -2.77 0.93
CA LEU A 96 22.18 -4.14 1.32
C LEU A 96 20.92 -4.63 0.59
N ALA A 97 19.86 -3.81 0.55
CA ALA A 97 18.63 -4.06 -0.20
C ALA A 97 18.94 -4.32 -1.66
N ARG A 98 19.70 -3.44 -2.31
CA ARG A 98 20.08 -3.61 -3.71
C ARG A 98 20.86 -4.91 -3.96
N LYS A 99 21.75 -5.30 -3.05
CA LYS A 99 22.50 -6.57 -3.16
C LYS A 99 21.55 -7.76 -3.07
N MET A 100 20.61 -7.74 -2.11
CA MET A 100 19.66 -8.82 -1.90
C MET A 100 18.62 -8.89 -3.03
N GLU A 101 18.11 -7.75 -3.49
CA GLU A 101 17.18 -7.65 -4.63
C GLU A 101 17.80 -8.29 -5.88
N ARG A 102 19.07 -7.97 -6.17
CA ARG A 102 19.82 -8.60 -7.28
C ARG A 102 20.07 -10.09 -7.09
N GLN A 103 20.15 -10.56 -5.85
CA GLN A 103 20.34 -11.97 -5.57
C GLN A 103 19.04 -12.75 -5.74
N TRP A 104 17.93 -12.28 -5.17
CA TRP A 104 16.70 -13.04 -5.03
C TRP A 104 15.71 -12.85 -6.18
N ILE A 105 15.48 -11.61 -6.62
CA ILE A 105 14.41 -11.29 -7.57
C ILE A 105 14.58 -12.02 -8.92
N PRO A 106 15.79 -12.16 -9.51
CA PRO A 106 15.98 -12.92 -10.75
C PRO A 106 15.58 -14.40 -10.70
N GLN A 107 15.38 -14.95 -9.50
CA GLN A 107 15.05 -16.36 -9.31
C GLN A 107 13.53 -16.59 -9.23
N PHE A 108 12.69 -15.56 -9.30
CA PHE A 108 11.24 -15.74 -9.41
C PHE A 108 10.82 -15.88 -10.86
N ASP A 109 9.68 -16.54 -11.11
CA ASP A 109 9.15 -16.71 -12.46
C ASP A 109 8.52 -15.41 -12.98
N LEU A 110 7.97 -14.59 -12.07
CA LEU A 110 7.43 -13.27 -12.34
C LEU A 110 7.62 -12.38 -11.11
N THR A 111 7.84 -11.08 -11.33
CA THR A 111 7.76 -10.06 -10.28
C THR A 111 6.66 -9.05 -10.58
N LEU A 112 5.78 -8.80 -9.60
CA LEU A 112 4.77 -7.76 -9.66
C LEU A 112 5.27 -6.49 -8.96
N THR A 113 4.94 -5.33 -9.53
CA THR A 113 5.26 -4.01 -8.98
C THR A 113 4.00 -3.14 -8.90
N CYS A 114 3.99 -2.15 -8.01
CA CYS A 114 2.82 -1.29 -7.76
C CYS A 114 2.55 -0.24 -8.84
N SER A 115 3.55 0.12 -9.65
CA SER A 115 3.45 1.20 -10.62
C SER A 115 4.45 1.05 -11.75
N GLU A 116 4.24 1.76 -12.87
CA GLU A 116 5.21 1.77 -13.97
C GLU A 116 6.54 2.42 -13.55
N THR A 117 6.51 3.43 -12.67
CA THR A 117 7.72 4.01 -12.08
C THR A 117 8.51 2.97 -11.29
N ASP A 118 7.83 2.13 -10.49
CA ASP A 118 8.48 1.04 -9.77
C ASP A 118 9.03 0.00 -10.75
N ARG A 119 8.25 -0.40 -11.76
CA ARG A 119 8.69 -1.34 -12.80
C ARG A 119 9.99 -0.89 -13.45
N GLN A 120 10.04 0.36 -13.92
CA GLN A 120 11.24 0.94 -14.55
C GLN A 120 12.42 1.00 -13.58
N SER A 121 12.17 1.41 -12.33
CA SER A 121 13.18 1.48 -11.28
C SER A 121 13.77 0.09 -10.94
N LEU A 122 12.93 -0.95 -10.91
CA LEU A 122 13.37 -2.31 -10.66
C LEU A 122 14.17 -2.87 -11.85
N MET A 123 13.65 -2.70 -13.07
CA MET A 123 14.31 -3.15 -14.30
C MET A 123 15.67 -2.49 -14.54
N SER A 124 15.90 -1.29 -14.02
CA SER A 124 17.22 -0.65 -14.08
C SER A 124 18.23 -1.23 -13.06
N ARG A 125 17.78 -2.07 -12.12
CA ARG A 125 18.58 -2.60 -11.00
C ARG A 125 18.77 -4.10 -11.05
N VAL A 126 17.81 -4.81 -11.64
CA VAL A 126 17.70 -6.27 -11.70
C VAL A 126 17.37 -6.66 -13.15
N SER A 127 17.97 -7.76 -13.63
CA SER A 127 17.75 -8.32 -14.96
C SER A 127 17.44 -9.81 -14.87
N GLY A 128 16.80 -10.37 -15.89
CA GLY A 128 16.57 -11.82 -16.02
C GLY A 128 15.25 -12.33 -15.44
N VAL A 129 14.31 -11.43 -15.13
CA VAL A 129 12.97 -11.77 -14.62
C VAL A 129 11.92 -10.89 -15.31
N PRO A 130 10.79 -11.46 -15.75
CA PRO A 130 9.65 -10.69 -16.20
C PRO A 130 9.13 -9.80 -15.06
N VAL A 131 8.83 -8.53 -15.37
CA VAL A 131 8.25 -7.60 -14.39
C VAL A 131 6.96 -7.02 -14.97
N VAL A 132 5.87 -7.13 -14.21
CA VAL A 132 4.55 -6.61 -14.58
C VAL A 132 4.05 -5.63 -13.52
N VAL A 133 3.26 -4.65 -13.94
CA VAL A 133 2.55 -3.76 -13.01
C VAL A 133 1.24 -4.41 -12.61
N TYR A 134 1.07 -4.62 -11.31
CA TYR A 134 -0.24 -4.85 -10.71
C TYR A 134 -0.51 -3.61 -9.85
N PRO A 135 -1.42 -2.70 -10.23
CA PRO A 135 -1.54 -1.40 -9.57
C PRO A 135 -2.22 -1.51 -8.21
N ASN A 136 -1.83 -0.66 -7.26
CA ASN A 136 -2.59 -0.49 -6.03
C ASN A 136 -3.98 0.06 -6.37
N SER A 137 -5.00 -0.58 -5.79
CA SER A 137 -6.40 -0.30 -6.07
C SER A 137 -7.24 -0.55 -4.81
N ILE A 138 -8.44 0.03 -4.77
CA ILE A 138 -9.41 -0.18 -3.68
C ILE A 138 -10.72 -0.77 -4.23
N PRO A 139 -11.61 -1.35 -3.39
CA PRO A 139 -12.90 -1.84 -3.86
C PRO A 139 -13.67 -0.77 -4.63
N LEU A 140 -14.39 -1.16 -5.68
CA LEU A 140 -15.33 -0.25 -6.35
C LEU A 140 -16.48 0.09 -5.38
N THR A 141 -16.64 1.36 -5.04
CA THR A 141 -17.70 1.85 -4.14
C THR A 141 -18.54 2.91 -4.84
N LYS A 142 -19.83 3.01 -4.48
CA LYS A 142 -20.70 4.09 -4.93
C LYS A 142 -20.21 5.40 -4.33
N GLN A 143 -20.26 6.48 -5.10
CA GLN A 143 -19.93 7.81 -4.57
C GLN A 143 -20.89 8.15 -3.43
N PRO A 144 -20.40 8.45 -2.21
CA PRO A 144 -21.27 8.83 -1.11
C PRO A 144 -21.97 10.16 -1.39
N LEU A 145 -23.29 10.20 -1.17
CA LEU A 145 -24.07 11.43 -1.18
C LEU A 145 -24.16 11.95 0.27
N VAL A 146 -23.31 12.90 0.60
CA VAL A 146 -23.23 13.51 1.94
C VAL A 146 -23.12 15.03 1.82
N GLU A 147 -23.58 15.73 2.85
CA GLU A 147 -23.44 17.19 2.94
C GLU A 147 -21.96 17.58 3.05
N GLU A 148 -21.57 18.62 2.30
CA GLU A 148 -20.21 19.15 2.34
C GLU A 148 -20.03 20.05 3.56
N GLU A 149 -19.06 19.70 4.42
CA GLU A 149 -18.63 20.48 5.57
C GLU A 149 -17.54 21.47 5.18
N ASN A 150 -17.33 22.52 5.99
CA ASN A 150 -16.22 23.46 5.84
C ASN A 150 -14.89 22.88 6.35
N VAL A 151 -14.46 21.77 5.75
CA VAL A 151 -13.32 20.96 6.18
C VAL A 151 -12.43 20.62 4.99
N ILE A 152 -11.10 20.63 5.19
CA ILE A 152 -10.14 19.92 4.34
C ILE A 152 -9.56 18.73 5.09
N THR A 153 -9.22 17.66 4.37
CA THR A 153 -8.79 16.39 5.00
C THR A 153 -7.39 15.96 4.63
N PHE A 154 -6.72 15.27 5.55
CA PHE A 154 -5.56 14.42 5.25
C PHE A 154 -5.68 13.11 6.01
N SER A 155 -5.60 11.98 5.31
CA SER A 155 -5.66 10.65 5.92
C SER A 155 -4.28 9.99 6.04
N GLY A 156 -4.07 9.21 7.09
CA GLY A 156 -2.82 8.46 7.28
C GLY A 156 -2.77 7.58 8.52
N ASN A 157 -1.80 6.66 8.53
CA ASN A 157 -1.31 6.05 9.77
C ASN A 157 -0.28 7.00 10.39
N TRP A 158 -0.53 7.47 11.60
CA TRP A 158 0.31 8.47 12.25
C TRP A 158 1.57 7.89 12.89
N GLU A 159 1.75 6.57 12.94
CA GLU A 159 3.05 5.94 13.25
C GLU A 159 4.00 5.96 12.04
N TYR A 160 3.47 6.16 10.82
CA TYR A 160 4.28 6.17 9.60
C TYR A 160 4.96 7.53 9.40
N ARG A 161 6.28 7.54 9.51
CA ARG A 161 7.10 8.77 9.53
C ARG A 161 6.84 9.76 8.37
N PRO A 162 6.66 9.33 7.11
CA PRO A 162 6.28 10.24 6.02
C PRO A 162 4.97 11.00 6.26
N ASN A 163 3.98 10.38 6.91
CA ASN A 163 2.72 11.06 7.23
C ASN A 163 2.94 12.13 8.32
N ILE A 164 3.70 11.83 9.39
CA ILE A 164 4.03 12.82 10.43
C ILE A 164 4.78 14.02 9.82
N ASN A 165 5.76 13.75 8.96
CA ASN A 165 6.55 14.80 8.30
C ASN A 165 5.66 15.69 7.42
N ALA A 166 4.69 15.10 6.72
CA ALA A 166 3.72 15.83 5.93
C ALA A 166 2.79 16.72 6.78
N VAL A 167 2.29 16.20 7.91
CA VAL A 167 1.51 17.02 8.87
C VAL A 167 2.36 18.18 9.37
N ARG A 168 3.63 17.95 9.73
CA ARG A 168 4.53 19.00 10.22
C ARG A 168 4.79 20.08 9.17
N PHE A 169 5.08 19.69 7.93
CA PHE A 169 5.26 20.61 6.81
C PHE A 169 4.00 21.44 6.58
N PHE A 170 2.85 20.77 6.46
CA PHE A 170 1.58 21.43 6.21
C PHE A 170 1.22 22.40 7.34
N HIS A 171 1.24 21.93 8.58
CA HIS A 171 0.91 22.72 9.78
C HIS A 171 1.79 23.96 9.93
N SER A 172 3.11 23.85 9.66
CA SER A 172 4.03 24.96 9.89
C SER A 172 4.19 25.93 8.71
N LYS A 173 3.90 25.50 7.48
CA LYS A 173 4.19 26.28 6.26
C LYS A 173 2.99 26.61 5.39
N VAL A 174 1.95 25.77 5.39
CA VAL A 174 0.80 25.88 4.48
C VAL A 174 -0.44 26.32 5.26
N TRP A 175 -0.73 25.64 6.36
CA TRP A 175 -1.93 25.86 7.16
C TRP A 175 -2.13 27.31 7.63
N PRO A 176 -1.11 28.05 8.11
CA PRO A 176 -1.28 29.44 8.53
C PRO A 176 -1.75 30.36 7.40
N LEU A 177 -1.27 30.11 6.16
CA LEU A 177 -1.66 30.88 4.98
C LEU A 177 -3.12 30.61 4.61
N VAL A 178 -3.53 29.34 4.69
CA VAL A 178 -4.92 28.94 4.42
C VAL A 178 -5.87 29.48 5.50
N GLN A 179 -5.49 29.39 6.77
CA GLN A 179 -6.30 29.89 7.89
C GLN A 179 -6.47 31.41 7.86
N GLN A 180 -5.44 32.15 7.44
CA GLN A 180 -5.53 33.60 7.31
C GLN A 180 -6.64 34.02 6.32
N ALA A 181 -6.81 33.28 5.22
CA ALA A 181 -7.86 33.53 4.23
C ALA A 181 -9.22 32.91 4.61
N HIS A 182 -9.21 31.75 5.28
CA HIS A 182 -10.43 31.06 5.74
C HIS A 182 -10.36 30.71 7.24
N PRO A 183 -10.64 31.66 8.14
CA PRO A 183 -10.46 31.46 9.59
C PRO A 183 -11.36 30.39 10.23
N GLN A 184 -12.47 30.05 9.56
CA GLN A 184 -13.43 29.03 10.00
C GLN A 184 -13.20 27.66 9.33
N LEU A 185 -12.21 27.55 8.44
CA LEU A 185 -11.90 26.27 7.80
C LEU A 185 -11.28 25.34 8.84
N ARG A 186 -11.73 24.10 8.85
CA ARG A 186 -11.16 23.07 9.72
C ARG A 186 -10.27 22.12 8.93
N TRP A 187 -9.18 21.68 9.54
CA TRP A 187 -8.31 20.65 8.99
C TRP A 187 -8.50 19.35 9.76
N ARG A 188 -9.09 18.36 9.10
CA ARG A 188 -9.41 17.06 9.69
C ARG A 188 -8.35 16.03 9.32
N LEU A 189 -7.69 15.50 10.35
CA LEU A 189 -6.67 14.47 10.26
C LEU A 189 -7.30 13.11 10.59
N ILE A 190 -7.45 12.29 9.55
CA ILE A 190 -8.16 11.02 9.60
C ILE A 190 -7.17 9.85 9.71
N GLY A 191 -7.32 9.00 10.72
CA GLY A 191 -6.66 7.70 10.75
C GLY A 191 -6.06 7.27 12.08
N LYS A 192 -5.39 6.12 12.03
CA LYS A 192 -4.93 5.36 13.21
C LYS A 192 -3.87 6.13 13.99
N LYS A 193 -3.90 5.95 15.32
CA LYS A 193 -2.89 6.46 16.27
C LYS A 193 -2.84 7.99 16.41
N PRO A 194 -4.00 8.67 16.57
CA PRO A 194 -4.07 10.14 16.59
C PRO A 194 -3.20 10.77 17.69
N GLN A 195 -2.88 10.03 18.75
CA GLN A 195 -1.99 10.48 19.82
C GLN A 195 -0.61 10.92 19.33
N GLU A 196 -0.08 10.34 18.24
CA GLU A 196 1.22 10.71 17.65
C GLU A 196 1.26 12.15 17.13
N LEU A 197 0.08 12.74 16.88
CA LEU A 197 -0.06 14.11 16.38
C LEU A 197 -0.41 15.12 17.47
N GLN A 198 -0.81 14.70 18.67
CA GLN A 198 -1.37 15.60 19.69
C GLN A 198 -0.45 16.79 19.99
N HIS A 199 0.83 16.55 20.23
CA HIS A 199 1.80 17.62 20.49
C HIS A 199 2.10 18.50 19.27
N LEU A 200 1.91 17.97 18.06
CA LEU A 200 2.21 18.69 16.82
C LEU A 200 1.13 19.73 16.49
N VAL A 201 -0.13 19.42 16.84
CA VAL A 201 -1.30 20.24 16.50
C VAL A 201 -1.96 20.87 17.73
N SER A 202 -1.39 20.67 18.93
CA SER A 202 -1.94 21.22 20.18
C SER A 202 -2.03 22.75 20.12
N GLY A 203 -3.18 23.28 20.50
CA GLY A 203 -3.43 24.73 20.58
C GLY A 203 -4.13 25.33 19.37
N ASP A 204 -4.34 24.56 18.28
CA ASP A 204 -5.15 25.00 17.16
C ASP A 204 -6.55 24.36 17.21
N ALA A 205 -7.56 25.17 17.52
CA ALA A 205 -8.96 24.74 17.63
C ALA A 205 -9.58 24.35 16.27
N ASN A 206 -8.95 24.71 15.15
CA ASN A 206 -9.42 24.37 13.82
C ASN A 206 -8.85 23.04 13.31
N ILE A 207 -8.03 22.33 14.09
CA ILE A 207 -7.49 21.01 13.71
C ILE A 207 -8.24 19.90 14.46
N GLU A 208 -8.79 18.95 13.70
CA GLU A 208 -9.56 17.83 14.22
C GLU A 208 -8.79 16.52 14.06
N LEU A 209 -8.67 15.74 15.13
CA LEU A 209 -8.12 14.38 15.11
C LEU A 209 -9.27 13.38 15.28
N THR A 210 -9.63 12.64 14.22
CA THR A 210 -10.79 11.72 14.28
C THR A 210 -10.46 10.34 14.85
N GLY A 211 -9.19 9.92 14.74
CA GLY A 211 -8.81 8.53 14.95
C GLY A 211 -9.17 7.63 13.76
N ALA A 212 -9.18 6.31 13.99
CA ALA A 212 -9.54 5.32 12.98
C ALA A 212 -11.03 5.43 12.61
N ILE A 213 -11.35 5.26 11.33
CA ILE A 213 -12.72 5.33 10.80
C ILE A 213 -12.99 4.08 9.98
N ASP A 214 -14.21 3.56 10.08
CA ASP A 214 -14.64 2.34 9.38
C ASP A 214 -14.76 2.54 7.86
N ASP A 215 -15.33 3.68 7.44
CA ASP A 215 -15.48 4.04 6.03
C ASP A 215 -14.74 5.36 5.73
N PRO A 216 -13.47 5.31 5.29
CA PRO A 216 -12.70 6.49 4.96
C PRO A 216 -13.28 7.24 3.75
N VAL A 217 -13.91 6.55 2.80
CA VAL A 217 -14.48 7.19 1.60
C VAL A 217 -15.67 8.06 1.98
N LYS A 218 -16.56 7.55 2.84
CA LYS A 218 -17.69 8.32 3.36
C LYS A 218 -17.25 9.52 4.21
N GLU A 219 -16.19 9.39 4.99
CA GLU A 219 -15.68 10.53 5.75
C GLU A 219 -15.02 11.57 4.85
N LEU A 220 -14.16 11.14 3.93
CA LEU A 220 -13.53 12.04 2.96
C LEU A 220 -14.59 12.76 2.12
N ALA A 221 -15.70 12.09 1.80
CA ALA A 221 -16.80 12.69 1.06
C ALA A 221 -17.46 13.87 1.78
N LYS A 222 -17.25 14.11 3.09
CA LYS A 222 -17.76 15.30 3.78
C LYS A 222 -16.87 16.53 3.57
N ALA A 223 -15.61 16.35 3.15
CA ALA A 223 -14.66 17.45 3.01
C ALA A 223 -14.87 18.23 1.70
N ARG A 224 -14.45 19.50 1.68
CA ARG A 224 -14.36 20.29 0.44
C ARG A 224 -13.33 19.69 -0.51
N LEU A 225 -12.15 19.39 0.00
CA LEU A 225 -11.03 18.78 -0.74
C LEU A 225 -10.12 18.00 0.21
N ALA A 226 -9.34 17.08 -0.37
CA ALA A 226 -8.28 16.36 0.34
C ALA A 226 -6.91 16.97 -0.01
N VAL A 227 -6.02 17.02 0.98
CA VAL A 227 -4.63 17.44 0.81
C VAL A 227 -3.67 16.28 1.06
N VAL A 228 -2.65 16.12 0.22
CA VAL A 228 -1.62 15.08 0.34
C VAL A 228 -0.22 15.70 0.27
N PRO A 229 0.24 16.33 1.37
CA PRO A 229 1.48 17.11 1.39
C PRO A 229 2.73 16.25 1.66
N LEU A 230 2.83 15.08 1.03
CA LEU A 230 3.92 14.14 1.30
C LEU A 230 5.23 14.61 0.67
N LEU A 231 6.27 14.78 1.47
CA LEU A 231 7.62 15.14 0.98
C LEU A 231 8.47 13.91 0.68
N THR A 232 8.07 12.74 1.17
CA THR A 232 8.86 11.50 1.15
C THR A 232 7.96 10.28 1.03
N GLY A 233 8.54 9.16 0.61
CA GLY A 233 7.90 7.84 0.55
C GLY A 233 8.23 7.08 -0.74
N SER A 234 7.76 5.85 -0.80
CA SER A 234 7.85 4.94 -1.97
C SER A 234 6.49 4.31 -2.24
N GLY A 235 6.22 3.90 -3.48
CA GLY A 235 4.98 3.24 -3.88
C GLY A 235 3.76 4.18 -3.94
N THR A 236 2.65 3.61 -4.41
CA THR A 236 1.39 4.31 -4.70
C THR A 236 0.60 4.70 -3.45
N ARG A 237 -0.06 5.87 -3.44
CA ARG A 237 -0.87 6.36 -2.30
C ARG A 237 -2.35 6.04 -2.42
N ILE A 238 -2.80 5.06 -1.63
CA ILE A 238 -4.22 4.71 -1.53
C ILE A 238 -5.10 5.89 -1.08
N LYS A 239 -4.58 6.81 -0.25
CA LYS A 239 -5.35 8.00 0.19
C LYS A 239 -5.87 8.90 -0.93
N ILE A 240 -5.17 8.94 -2.08
CA ILE A 240 -5.66 9.68 -3.25
C ILE A 240 -6.77 8.89 -3.95
N LEU A 241 -6.64 7.56 -4.05
CA LEU A 241 -7.71 6.70 -4.55
C LEU A 241 -8.97 6.79 -3.68
N GLU A 242 -8.82 6.85 -2.35
CA GLU A 242 -9.94 7.04 -1.42
C GLU A 242 -10.61 8.42 -1.63
N ALA A 243 -9.83 9.49 -1.81
CA ALA A 243 -10.37 10.83 -2.07
C ALA A 243 -11.06 10.92 -3.44
N TRP A 244 -10.49 10.31 -4.47
CA TRP A 244 -11.10 10.18 -5.79
C TRP A 244 -12.38 9.33 -5.75
N ALA A 245 -12.39 8.22 -5.00
CA ALA A 245 -13.60 7.44 -4.76
C ALA A 245 -14.67 8.28 -4.04
N ALA A 246 -14.29 9.18 -3.16
CA ALA A 246 -15.20 10.12 -2.50
C ALA A 246 -15.68 11.25 -3.43
N GLY A 247 -15.15 11.35 -4.66
CA GLY A 247 -15.45 12.43 -5.61
C GLY A 247 -14.92 13.80 -5.17
N ARG A 248 -13.83 13.82 -4.39
CA ARG A 248 -13.24 15.04 -3.86
C ARG A 248 -12.00 15.45 -4.63
N ALA A 249 -11.86 16.76 -4.83
CA ALA A 249 -10.64 17.32 -5.39
C ALA A 249 -9.46 17.03 -4.48
N VAL A 250 -8.29 16.85 -5.09
CA VAL A 250 -7.05 16.54 -4.38
C VAL A 250 -5.99 17.59 -4.73
N VAL A 251 -5.37 18.17 -3.70
CA VAL A 251 -4.11 18.92 -3.82
C VAL A 251 -2.99 18.03 -3.25
N SER A 252 -1.98 17.71 -4.05
CA SER A 252 -0.89 16.82 -3.64
C SER A 252 0.46 17.38 -4.06
N THR A 253 1.52 16.97 -3.38
CA THR A 253 2.86 17.05 -3.96
C THR A 253 3.00 16.01 -5.08
N THR A 254 3.98 16.21 -5.95
CA THR A 254 4.36 15.24 -6.98
C THR A 254 4.72 13.89 -6.35
N ILE A 255 5.46 13.89 -5.24
CA ILE A 255 5.82 12.68 -4.48
C ILE A 255 4.58 12.02 -3.85
N GLY A 256 3.60 12.81 -3.42
CA GLY A 256 2.35 12.31 -2.87
C GLY A 256 1.47 11.63 -3.90
N ALA A 257 1.61 12.00 -5.17
CA ALA A 257 0.81 11.48 -6.28
C ALA A 257 1.52 10.39 -7.11
N GLU A 258 2.76 10.03 -6.73
CA GLU A 258 3.57 9.07 -7.46
C GLU A 258 2.87 7.70 -7.60
N GLY A 259 3.02 7.09 -8.77
CA GLY A 259 2.49 5.77 -9.07
C GLY A 259 0.98 5.73 -9.35
N LEU A 260 0.31 6.88 -9.41
CA LEU A 260 -1.10 7.01 -9.80
C LEU A 260 -1.25 7.60 -11.20
N PRO A 261 -2.34 7.27 -11.94
CA PRO A 261 -2.63 7.80 -13.27
C PRO A 261 -3.11 9.26 -13.19
N THR A 262 -2.19 10.16 -12.88
CA THR A 262 -2.48 11.57 -12.62
C THR A 262 -2.32 12.42 -13.88
N THR A 263 -3.24 13.37 -14.05
CA THR A 263 -3.18 14.40 -15.08
C THR A 263 -3.25 15.75 -14.36
N PRO A 264 -2.13 16.46 -14.17
CA PRO A 264 -2.10 17.74 -13.45
C PRO A 264 -3.06 18.76 -14.07
N GLY A 265 -3.93 19.35 -13.25
CA GLY A 265 -5.00 20.25 -13.68
C GLY A 265 -6.23 19.55 -14.29
N GLY A 266 -6.13 18.24 -14.59
CA GLY A 266 -7.23 17.41 -15.09
C GLY A 266 -7.96 16.68 -13.96
N ASN A 267 -7.27 15.78 -13.24
CA ASN A 267 -7.85 14.95 -12.17
C ASN A 267 -7.24 15.19 -10.78
N ILE A 268 -6.21 16.03 -10.71
CA ILE A 268 -5.50 16.40 -9.47
C ILE A 268 -4.82 17.77 -9.63
N CYS A 269 -4.62 18.49 -8.53
CA CYS A 269 -3.75 19.65 -8.48
C CYS A 269 -2.40 19.25 -7.86
N LEU A 270 -1.30 19.42 -8.60
CA LEU A 270 0.06 19.15 -8.09
C LEU A 270 0.76 20.45 -7.71
N ALA A 271 1.29 20.51 -6.49
CA ALA A 271 2.08 21.62 -5.98
C ALA A 271 3.13 21.11 -4.98
N ASP A 272 4.42 21.41 -5.21
CA ASP A 272 5.50 20.92 -4.35
C ASP A 272 5.98 21.96 -3.31
N GLY A 273 5.88 23.26 -3.63
CA GLY A 273 6.25 24.35 -2.74
C GLY A 273 5.12 24.77 -1.82
N HIS A 274 5.41 25.17 -0.58
CA HIS A 274 4.37 25.54 0.40
C HIS A 274 3.49 26.72 -0.07
N LEU A 275 4.04 27.72 -0.75
CA LEU A 275 3.26 28.84 -1.31
C LEU A 275 2.32 28.35 -2.40
N SER A 276 2.84 27.64 -3.41
CA SER A 276 2.03 27.05 -4.48
C SER A 276 0.98 26.07 -3.94
N PHE A 277 1.28 25.35 -2.85
CA PHE A 277 0.34 24.43 -2.22
C PHE A 277 -0.81 25.19 -1.56
N ALA A 278 -0.50 26.27 -0.83
CA ALA A 278 -1.51 27.14 -0.23
C ALA A 278 -2.39 27.79 -1.31
N GLU A 279 -1.77 28.36 -2.36
CA GLU A 279 -2.47 28.96 -3.50
C GLU A 279 -3.43 27.98 -4.17
N ALA A 280 -2.98 26.73 -4.42
CA ALA A 280 -3.83 25.67 -4.96
C ALA A 280 -5.03 25.35 -4.06
N ILE A 281 -4.85 25.33 -2.75
CA ILE A 281 -5.97 25.11 -1.81
C ILE A 281 -6.94 26.28 -1.87
N LEU A 282 -6.45 27.52 -1.77
CA LEU A 282 -7.28 28.72 -1.78
C LEU A 282 -8.09 28.83 -3.06
N GLU A 283 -7.46 28.61 -4.22
CA GLU A 283 -8.15 28.62 -5.51
C GLU A 283 -9.31 27.61 -5.53
N LEU A 284 -9.09 26.39 -5.01
CA LEU A 284 -10.15 25.39 -4.97
C LEU A 284 -11.22 25.67 -3.92
N LEU A 285 -10.88 26.32 -2.80
CA LEU A 285 -11.87 26.75 -1.80
C LEU A 285 -12.79 27.84 -2.37
N ASP A 286 -12.21 28.82 -3.08
CA ASP A 286 -12.91 29.97 -3.64
C ASP A 286 -13.62 29.66 -4.96
N ASN A 287 -13.17 28.64 -5.71
CA ASN A 287 -13.78 28.21 -6.96
C ASN A 287 -14.43 26.83 -6.85
N LYS A 288 -15.70 26.82 -6.41
CA LYS A 288 -16.50 25.59 -6.30
C LYS A 288 -16.60 24.82 -7.61
N SER A 289 -16.77 25.49 -8.75
CA SER A 289 -16.89 24.82 -10.05
C SER A 289 -15.62 24.06 -10.43
N LYS A 290 -14.44 24.69 -10.25
CA LYS A 290 -13.13 24.05 -10.47
C LYS A 290 -12.92 22.87 -9.53
N ARG A 291 -13.26 23.04 -8.24
CA ARG A 291 -13.19 21.98 -7.22
C ARG A 291 -14.05 20.78 -7.58
N GLU A 292 -15.31 20.99 -7.95
CA GLU A 292 -16.21 19.91 -8.34
C GLU A 292 -15.76 19.23 -9.66
N HIS A 293 -15.22 20.00 -10.60
CA HIS A 293 -14.66 19.43 -11.83
C HIS A 293 -13.49 18.48 -11.54
N LEU A 294 -12.49 18.93 -10.77
CA LEU A 294 -11.38 18.06 -10.36
C LEU A 294 -11.86 16.83 -9.58
N GLY A 295 -12.85 16.99 -8.69
CA GLY A 295 -13.45 15.87 -7.96
C GLY A 295 -14.11 14.84 -8.88
N ARG A 296 -14.84 15.29 -9.92
CA ARG A 296 -15.47 14.42 -10.93
C ARG A 296 -14.43 13.69 -11.79
N GLU A 297 -13.40 14.37 -12.27
CA GLU A 297 -12.35 13.74 -13.08
C GLU A 297 -11.50 12.76 -12.25
N GLY A 298 -11.24 13.10 -10.98
CA GLY A 298 -10.66 12.17 -10.00
C GLY A 298 -11.50 10.91 -9.83
N ARG A 299 -12.81 11.07 -9.57
CA ARG A 299 -13.77 9.97 -9.47
C ARG A 299 -13.78 9.09 -10.71
N ARG A 300 -13.84 9.70 -11.90
CA ARG A 300 -13.79 8.99 -13.18
C ARG A 300 -12.51 8.18 -13.33
N THR A 301 -11.37 8.75 -12.95
CA THR A 301 -10.07 8.07 -12.96
C THR A 301 -10.09 6.84 -12.05
N TYR A 302 -10.62 6.97 -10.83
CA TYR A 302 -10.79 5.86 -9.90
C TYR A 302 -11.72 4.75 -10.46
N GLU A 303 -12.86 5.11 -11.05
CA GLU A 303 -13.81 4.15 -11.63
C GLU A 303 -13.23 3.41 -12.84
N GLN A 304 -12.33 4.04 -13.60
CA GLN A 304 -11.72 3.43 -14.77
C GLN A 304 -10.45 2.64 -14.45
N GLN A 305 -9.66 3.06 -13.45
CA GLN A 305 -8.29 2.57 -13.26
C GLN A 305 -7.90 2.30 -11.79
N GLY A 306 -8.58 2.94 -10.83
CA GLY A 306 -8.20 2.91 -9.41
C GLY A 306 -8.90 1.85 -8.56
N ASN A 307 -9.66 0.94 -9.19
CA ASN A 307 -10.44 -0.07 -8.49
C ASN A 307 -10.00 -1.50 -8.81
N TRP A 308 -10.38 -2.44 -7.94
CA TRP A 308 -9.98 -3.85 -8.05
C TRP A 308 -10.30 -4.46 -9.42
N PHE A 309 -11.48 -4.20 -10.00
CA PHE A 309 -11.84 -4.77 -11.30
C PHE A 309 -10.92 -4.29 -12.43
N ALA A 310 -10.58 -3.00 -12.43
CA ALA A 310 -9.63 -2.44 -13.38
C ALA A 310 -8.22 -3.04 -13.19
N ALA A 311 -7.78 -3.22 -11.94
CA ALA A 311 -6.52 -3.89 -11.64
C ALA A 311 -6.52 -5.35 -12.12
N TRP A 312 -7.61 -6.09 -11.94
CA TRP A 312 -7.74 -7.48 -12.40
C TRP A 312 -7.76 -7.62 -13.93
N GLN A 313 -8.31 -6.65 -14.66
CA GLN A 313 -8.22 -6.68 -16.13
C GLN A 313 -6.76 -6.58 -16.61
N SER A 314 -5.91 -5.86 -15.88
CA SER A 314 -4.48 -5.77 -16.21
C SER A 314 -3.70 -7.07 -15.98
N THR A 315 -4.30 -8.06 -15.29
CA THR A 315 -3.62 -9.32 -14.97
C THR A 315 -3.96 -10.48 -15.90
N GLU A 316 -4.95 -10.35 -16.78
CA GLU A 316 -5.42 -11.42 -17.68
C GLU A 316 -4.28 -12.12 -18.42
N LYS A 317 -3.36 -11.32 -18.98
CA LYS A 317 -2.28 -11.82 -19.82
C LYS A 317 -1.31 -12.73 -19.06
N TRP A 318 -0.82 -12.30 -17.89
CA TRP A 318 0.17 -13.06 -17.15
C TRP A 318 -0.47 -14.15 -16.30
N LEU A 319 -1.66 -13.94 -15.74
CA LEU A 319 -2.35 -15.01 -15.02
C LEU A 319 -2.66 -16.20 -15.92
N GLY A 320 -3.02 -15.97 -17.19
CA GLY A 320 -3.20 -17.06 -18.15
C GLY A 320 -1.94 -17.88 -18.42
N GLU A 321 -0.74 -17.30 -18.23
CA GLU A 321 0.55 -17.98 -18.40
C GLU A 321 0.92 -18.84 -17.17
N PHE A 322 0.63 -18.37 -15.95
CA PHE A 322 1.04 -19.03 -14.70
C PHE A 322 -0.09 -19.80 -13.98
N ALA A 323 -1.34 -19.56 -14.35
CA ALA A 323 -2.53 -20.21 -13.80
C ALA A 323 -3.62 -20.29 -14.91
N PRO A 324 -3.44 -21.13 -15.94
CA PRO A 324 -4.28 -21.14 -17.15
C PRO A 324 -5.77 -21.43 -16.91
N ASP A 325 -6.13 -22.10 -15.81
CA ASP A 325 -7.54 -22.31 -15.44
C ASP A 325 -8.12 -21.17 -14.58
N ALA A 326 -7.29 -20.20 -14.16
CA ALA A 326 -7.73 -18.98 -13.48
C ALA A 326 -8.25 -17.93 -14.48
N LYS A 327 -9.38 -18.22 -15.14
CA LYS A 327 -10.05 -17.26 -16.06
C LYS A 327 -10.92 -16.25 -15.30
N LEU A 328 -11.04 -15.01 -15.78
CA LEU A 328 -11.99 -14.05 -15.19
C LEU A 328 -13.44 -14.52 -15.40
N GLY A 329 -14.04 -15.14 -14.37
CA GLY A 329 -15.40 -15.69 -14.37
C GLY A 329 -15.85 -16.09 -12.97
N ALA A 330 -17.15 -16.33 -12.79
CA ALA A 330 -17.73 -16.77 -11.52
C ALA A 330 -17.37 -18.25 -11.23
N LYS A 331 -17.18 -18.61 -9.96
CA LYS A 331 -16.98 -20.01 -9.50
C LYS A 331 -18.05 -20.91 -10.14
N SER A 332 -17.63 -21.84 -10.99
CA SER A 332 -18.49 -22.94 -11.44
C SER A 332 -18.86 -23.79 -10.23
N SER A 333 -20.16 -24.06 -10.04
CA SER A 333 -20.69 -24.89 -8.96
C SER A 333 -20.50 -26.40 -9.19
N SER A 334 -19.59 -26.80 -10.08
CA SER A 334 -19.30 -28.21 -10.39
C SER A 334 -18.27 -28.78 -9.42
N GLN A 335 -18.46 -30.05 -9.03
CA GLN A 335 -17.59 -30.78 -8.11
C GLN A 335 -16.09 -30.65 -8.46
N PRO A 336 -15.20 -30.58 -7.44
CA PRO A 336 -13.76 -30.43 -7.66
C PRO A 336 -13.22 -31.66 -8.42
N SER A 337 -12.59 -31.43 -9.57
CA SER A 337 -11.75 -32.45 -10.21
C SER A 337 -10.54 -32.75 -9.32
N GLU A 338 -10.11 -34.01 -9.28
CA GLU A 338 -9.03 -34.52 -8.41
C GLU A 338 -7.65 -33.83 -8.59
N ALA A 339 -7.47 -33.04 -9.66
CA ALA A 339 -6.38 -32.06 -9.74
C ALA A 339 -6.97 -30.66 -9.48
N SER A 340 -7.19 -30.30 -8.22
CA SER A 340 -7.63 -28.93 -7.91
C SER A 340 -6.42 -27.99 -8.01
N ASN A 341 -6.56 -26.90 -8.77
CA ASN A 341 -5.52 -25.87 -8.84
C ASN A 341 -5.38 -25.23 -7.46
N GLN A 342 -4.43 -25.74 -6.69
CA GLN A 342 -4.10 -25.19 -5.37
C GLN A 342 -3.10 -24.05 -5.57
N ILE A 343 -3.44 -22.89 -5.01
CA ILE A 343 -2.59 -21.71 -4.98
C ILE A 343 -2.15 -21.48 -3.54
N LEU A 344 -0.85 -21.29 -3.35
CA LEU A 344 -0.30 -20.79 -2.09
C LEU A 344 -0.21 -19.27 -2.15
N PHE A 345 -0.73 -18.60 -1.12
CA PHE A 345 -0.55 -17.17 -0.92
C PHE A 345 0.18 -16.94 0.40
N LEU A 346 1.45 -16.59 0.34
CA LEU A 346 2.29 -16.32 1.51
C LEU A 346 2.39 -14.82 1.71
N SER A 347 1.68 -14.31 2.72
CA SER A 347 1.69 -12.90 3.09
C SER A 347 2.30 -12.66 4.46
N PRO A 348 3.24 -11.72 4.62
CA PRO A 348 3.80 -11.34 5.92
C PRO A 348 2.79 -10.61 6.82
N GLU A 349 1.76 -10.01 6.24
CA GLU A 349 0.68 -9.33 6.96
C GLU A 349 -0.68 -9.90 6.57
N SER A 350 -1.61 -9.93 7.52
CA SER A 350 -2.96 -10.42 7.22
C SER A 350 -3.63 -9.51 6.18
N PRO A 351 -4.14 -10.04 5.05
CA PRO A 351 -4.86 -9.25 4.05
C PRO A 351 -6.12 -8.58 4.63
N TYR A 352 -6.71 -9.15 5.69
CA TYR A 352 -7.89 -8.61 6.37
C TYR A 352 -7.56 -8.22 7.83
N PRO A 353 -8.20 -7.17 8.37
CA PRO A 353 -9.24 -6.34 7.75
C PRO A 353 -8.66 -5.34 6.74
N LEU A 354 -9.50 -4.87 5.81
CA LEU A 354 -9.15 -3.93 4.73
C LEU A 354 -8.77 -2.53 5.24
N THR A 355 -7.65 -2.43 5.96
CA THR A 355 -7.24 -1.22 6.65
C THR A 355 -5.80 -0.85 6.32
N GLY A 356 -5.62 -0.05 5.27
CA GLY A 356 -4.33 0.49 4.83
C GLY A 356 -3.88 -0.01 3.47
N GLY A 357 -2.67 0.42 3.08
CA GLY A 357 -2.09 0.20 1.75
C GLY A 357 -1.92 -1.26 1.38
N GLY A 358 -1.10 -1.97 2.16
CA GLY A 358 -0.72 -3.35 1.87
C GLY A 358 -1.90 -4.33 1.95
N PRO A 359 -2.73 -4.33 3.02
CA PRO A 359 -3.90 -5.21 3.10
C PRO A 359 -4.87 -5.04 1.93
N MET A 360 -5.08 -3.81 1.42
CA MET A 360 -5.93 -3.57 0.24
C MET A 360 -5.38 -4.23 -1.02
N ARG A 361 -4.07 -4.18 -1.23
CA ARG A 361 -3.40 -4.84 -2.37
C ARG A 361 -3.47 -6.36 -2.22
N SER A 362 -3.06 -6.87 -1.06
CA SER A 362 -3.06 -8.30 -0.73
C SER A 362 -4.45 -8.90 -0.92
N SER A 363 -5.50 -8.28 -0.35
CA SER A 363 -6.87 -8.76 -0.50
C SER A 363 -7.39 -8.68 -1.93
N SER A 364 -6.98 -7.68 -2.71
CA SER A 364 -7.35 -7.60 -4.13
C SER A 364 -6.78 -8.77 -4.91
N LEU A 365 -5.49 -9.07 -4.72
CA LEU A 365 -4.82 -10.18 -5.41
C LEU A 365 -5.35 -11.53 -4.93
N LEU A 366 -5.53 -11.68 -3.61
CA LEU A 366 -6.10 -12.89 -3.02
C LEU A 366 -7.52 -13.14 -3.57
N GLN A 367 -8.40 -12.14 -3.61
CA GLN A 367 -9.75 -12.31 -4.17
C GLN A 367 -9.73 -12.69 -5.65
N LEU A 368 -8.82 -12.11 -6.44
CA LEU A 368 -8.63 -12.50 -7.83
C LEU A 368 -8.27 -13.98 -7.96
N LEU A 369 -7.32 -14.46 -7.16
CA LEU A 369 -6.84 -15.84 -7.20
C LEU A 369 -7.89 -16.85 -6.70
N THR A 370 -8.69 -16.50 -5.70
CA THR A 370 -9.74 -17.38 -5.15
C THR A 370 -10.95 -17.60 -6.07
N ARG A 371 -11.05 -16.86 -7.19
CA ARG A 371 -12.21 -16.96 -8.12
C ARG A 371 -12.32 -18.33 -8.78
N ASN A 372 -11.20 -19.02 -9.05
CA ASN A 372 -11.21 -20.31 -9.77
C ASN A 372 -10.26 -21.35 -9.18
N SER A 373 -9.64 -21.05 -8.05
CA SER A 373 -8.61 -21.90 -7.46
C SER A 373 -8.87 -22.09 -5.98
N ASP A 374 -8.47 -23.25 -5.48
CA ASP A 374 -8.42 -23.50 -4.05
C ASP A 374 -7.22 -22.73 -3.50
N LEU A 375 -7.42 -21.88 -2.49
CA LEU A 375 -6.36 -21.03 -1.96
C LEU A 375 -5.97 -21.45 -0.53
N HIS A 376 -4.67 -21.69 -0.35
CA HIS A 376 -4.03 -21.80 0.95
C HIS A 376 -3.35 -20.47 1.29
N LEU A 377 -3.89 -19.76 2.29
CA LEU A 377 -3.29 -18.54 2.83
C LEU A 377 -2.37 -18.90 3.99
N VAL A 378 -1.09 -18.58 3.87
CA VAL A 378 -0.12 -18.60 4.97
C VAL A 378 0.16 -17.15 5.36
N THR A 379 -0.19 -16.78 6.60
CA THR A 379 0.03 -15.43 7.12
C THR A 379 0.67 -15.46 8.50
N PHE A 380 1.23 -14.33 8.92
CA PHE A 380 1.88 -14.19 10.22
C PHE A 380 1.02 -13.32 11.15
N ARG A 381 1.07 -13.61 12.46
CA ARG A 381 0.38 -12.85 13.50
C ARG A 381 1.38 -12.24 14.47
N GLU A 382 1.15 -10.97 14.78
CA GLU A 382 1.92 -10.23 15.77
C GLU A 382 1.41 -10.52 17.19
N PRO A 383 2.30 -10.63 18.19
CA PRO A 383 1.88 -10.77 19.58
C PRO A 383 0.89 -9.68 20.01
N GLY A 384 -0.24 -10.09 20.59
CA GLY A 384 -1.28 -9.18 21.08
C GLY A 384 -2.24 -8.64 20.00
N THR A 385 -2.11 -9.06 18.75
CA THR A 385 -3.08 -8.73 17.69
C THR A 385 -4.19 -9.79 17.58
N PRO A 386 -5.42 -9.42 17.16
CA PRO A 386 -6.49 -10.39 16.98
C PRO A 386 -6.13 -11.44 15.92
N HIS A 387 -6.71 -12.63 16.04
CA HIS A 387 -6.41 -13.72 15.11
C HIS A 387 -6.92 -13.39 13.68
N PRO A 388 -6.12 -13.56 12.62
CA PRO A 388 -6.52 -13.25 11.24
C PRO A 388 -7.85 -13.87 10.78
N GLN A 389 -8.14 -15.10 11.22
CA GLN A 389 -9.43 -15.79 10.97
C GLN A 389 -10.66 -14.92 11.32
N THR A 390 -10.56 -14.02 12.29
CA THR A 390 -11.66 -13.14 12.69
C THR A 390 -12.07 -12.15 11.58
N PHE A 391 -11.17 -11.85 10.64
CA PHE A 391 -11.40 -10.85 9.60
C PHE A 391 -11.42 -11.41 8.17
N VAL A 392 -10.79 -12.56 7.94
CA VAL A 392 -10.83 -13.23 6.63
C VAL A 392 -12.26 -13.71 6.38
N PRO A 393 -12.91 -13.31 5.27
CA PRO A 393 -14.27 -13.73 4.97
C PRO A 393 -14.41 -15.26 4.87
N ASP A 394 -15.50 -15.80 5.43
CA ASP A 394 -15.77 -17.23 5.39
C ASP A 394 -15.86 -17.76 3.95
N GLY A 395 -15.21 -18.89 3.70
CA GLY A 395 -15.18 -19.54 2.38
C GLY A 395 -14.33 -18.82 1.32
N LEU A 396 -13.66 -17.71 1.68
CA LEU A 396 -12.74 -17.04 0.77
C LEU A 396 -11.49 -17.89 0.50
N VAL A 397 -10.93 -18.49 1.54
CA VAL A 397 -9.75 -19.37 1.46
C VAL A 397 -10.12 -20.77 1.91
N ASN A 398 -9.52 -21.79 1.28
CA ASN A 398 -9.75 -23.19 1.60
C ASN A 398 -8.99 -23.61 2.86
N LEU A 399 -7.81 -23.03 3.04
CA LEU A 399 -6.97 -23.26 4.20
C LEU A 399 -6.33 -21.95 4.65
N LEU A 400 -6.45 -21.64 5.94
CA LEU A 400 -5.74 -20.54 6.59
C LEU A 400 -4.74 -21.12 7.58
N THR A 401 -3.45 -20.88 7.33
CA THR A 401 -2.38 -21.14 8.29
C THR A 401 -1.91 -19.80 8.86
N VAL A 402 -1.99 -19.65 10.18
CA VAL A 402 -1.47 -18.48 10.90
C VAL A 402 -0.24 -18.88 11.70
N ILE A 403 0.86 -18.18 11.46
CA ILE A 403 2.14 -18.41 12.16
C ILE A 403 2.39 -17.27 13.12
N ASP A 404 2.51 -17.59 14.41
CA ASP A 404 2.81 -16.61 15.44
C ASP A 404 4.27 -16.17 15.38
N LEU A 405 4.48 -14.86 15.28
CA LEU A 405 5.80 -14.27 15.38
C LEU A 405 6.24 -14.19 16.86
N PRO A 406 7.54 -14.35 17.13
CA PRO A 406 8.09 -14.34 18.48
C PRO A 406 8.10 -12.96 19.14
#